data_AF-A0A326RV63-F1
#
_entry.id   AF-A0A326RV63-F1
#
_cell.length_a   1.000
_cell.length_b   1.000
_cell.length_c   1.000
_cell.angle_alpha   90.00
_cell.angle_beta   90.00
_cell.angle_gamma   90.00
#
_symmetry.space_group_name_H-M   'P 1'
#
loop_
_entity.id
_entity.type
_entity.pdbx_description
1 polymer ?
#
loop_
_entity_poly.entity_id
_entity_poly.type
_entity_poly.pdbx_seq_one_letter_code
_entity_poly.pdbx_strand_id
1 'polypeptide(L)' 'MKSKTRWFVQSVAGLLLTGTGLCMTVDAGFAKFRGEEWVVYGTVALIVFQAGLCIVIDGARFRFDKK' A
#
# COMPACT_ATOMS: atom_id res chain seq x y z
N MET A 1 18.13 11.11 12.68
CA MET A 1 16.97 11.77 12.04
C MET A 1 15.90 12.04 13.08
N LYS A 2 15.34 13.26 13.18
CA LYS A 2 14.29 13.61 14.17
C LYS A 2 13.11 12.63 14.05
N SER A 3 12.58 12.16 15.19
CA SER A 3 11.49 11.17 15.26
C SER A 3 10.24 11.57 14.43
N LYS A 4 9.95 12.88 14.29
CA LYS A 4 8.92 13.42 13.38
C LYS A 4 9.16 13.09 11.90
N THR A 5 10.40 13.13 11.43
CA THR A 5 10.74 12.89 10.03
C THR A 5 10.65 11.41 9.68
N ARG A 6 11.07 10.51 10.58
CA ARG A 6 10.89 9.05 10.39
C ARG A 6 9.41 8.69 10.26
N TRP A 7 8.57 9.24 11.13
CA TRP A 7 7.12 9.02 11.09
C TRP A 7 6.48 9.49 9.78
N PHE A 8 6.84 10.69 9.34
CA PHE A 8 6.28 11.27 8.13
C PHE A 8 6.69 10.47 6.89
N VAL A 9 7.97 10.11 6.78
CA VAL A 9 8.47 9.29 5.66
C VAL A 9 7.82 7.92 5.65
N GLN A 10 7.66 7.27 6.82
CA GLN A 10 7.05 5.94 6.91
C GLN A 10 5.55 5.96 6.55
N SER A 11 4.82 6.97 7.01
CA SER A 11 3.41 7.17 6.66
C SER A 11 3.22 7.49 5.17
N VAL A 12 4.05 8.37 4.60
CA VAL A 12 4.00 8.72 3.17
C VAL A 12 4.39 7.53 2.31
N ALA A 13 5.45 6.80 2.67
CA ALA A 13 5.86 5.60 1.96
C ALA A 13 4.77 4.52 1.97
N GLY A 14 4.13 4.28 3.12
CA GLY A 14 2.99 3.37 3.21
C GLY A 14 1.81 3.81 2.35
N LEU A 15 1.52 5.12 2.31
CA LEU A 15 0.38 5.66 1.55
C LEU A 15 0.64 5.52 0.05
N LEU A 16 1.87 5.79 -0.40
CA LEU A 16 2.29 5.58 -1.78
C LEU A 16 2.20 4.10 -2.15
N LEU A 17 2.69 3.19 -1.31
CA LEU A 17 2.59 1.74 -1.51
C LEU A 17 1.14 1.26 -1.62
N THR A 18 0.27 1.80 -0.77
CA THR A 18 -1.18 1.50 -0.80
C THR A 18 -1.78 1.98 -2.13
N GLY A 19 -1.45 3.19 -2.57
CA GLY A 19 -1.86 3.72 -3.87
C GLY A 19 -1.36 2.87 -5.04
N THR A 20 -0.09 2.45 -5.01
CA THR A 20 0.50 1.57 -6.03
C THR A 20 -0.22 0.22 -6.09
N GLY A 21 -0.51 -0.41 -4.93
CA GLY A 21 -1.28 -1.65 -4.87
C GLY A 21 -2.70 -1.49 -5.42
N LEU A 22 -3.35 -0.34 -5.19
CA LEU A 22 -4.65 -0.02 -5.76
C LEU A 22 -4.59 0.09 -7.29
N CYS A 23 -3.59 0.79 -7.82
CA CYS A 23 -3.38 0.91 -9.27
C CYS A 23 -3.13 -0.45 -9.94
N MET A 24 -2.28 -1.30 -9.35
CA MET A 24 -2.04 -2.67 -9.85
C MET A 24 -3.33 -3.51 -9.81
N THR A 25 -4.17 -3.33 -8.79
CA THR A 25 -5.44 -4.05 -8.68
C THR A 25 -6.41 -3.62 -9.77
N VAL A 26 -6.47 -2.33 -10.09
CA VAL A 26 -7.29 -1.81 -11.20
C VAL A 26 -6.77 -2.33 -12.54
N ASP A 27 -5.46 -2.34 -12.74
CA ASP A 27 -4.83 -2.87 -13.95
C ASP A 27 -5.08 -4.37 -14.12
N ALA A 28 -5.04 -5.15 -13.03
CA ALA A 28 -5.46 -6.55 -13.02
C ALA A 28 -6.94 -6.72 -13.39
N GLY A 29 -7.80 -5.80 -12.95
CA GLY A 29 -9.19 -5.71 -13.37
C GLY A 29 -9.34 -5.49 -14.87
N PHE A 30 -8.54 -4.61 -15.47
CA PHE A 30 -8.50 -4.43 -16.93
C PHE A 30 -7.95 -5.65 -17.65
N ALA A 31 -6.94 -6.34 -17.11
CA ALA A 31 -6.45 -7.60 -17.65
C ALA A 31 -7.54 -8.68 -17.67
N LYS A 32 -8.36 -8.76 -16.62
CA LYS A 32 -9.55 -9.61 -16.58
C LYS A 32 -10.53 -9.29 -17.71
N PHE A 33 -10.79 -8.01 -17.97
CA PHE A 33 -11.68 -7.59 -19.06
C PHE A 33 -11.13 -7.93 -20.45
N ARG A 34 -9.81 -7.98 -20.61
CA ARG A 34 -9.14 -8.40 -21.85
C ARG A 34 -9.07 -9.92 -22.05
N GLY A 35 -9.48 -10.71 -21.06
CA GLY A 35 -9.42 -12.17 -21.11
C GLY A 35 -8.04 -12.76 -20.78
N GLU A 36 -7.13 -11.98 -20.20
CA GLU A 36 -5.78 -12.39 -19.83
C GLU A 36 -5.77 -13.07 -18.44
N GLU A 37 -4.69 -13.78 -18.12
CA GLU A 37 -4.49 -14.41 -16.80
C GLU A 37 -4.25 -13.37 -15.70
N TRP A 38 -5.34 -12.88 -15.12
CA TRP A 38 -5.33 -11.79 -14.15
C TRP A 38 -5.24 -12.25 -12.68
N VAL A 39 -5.48 -13.54 -12.40
CA VAL A 39 -5.64 -14.03 -11.02
C VAL A 39 -4.35 -13.91 -10.22
N VAL A 40 -3.20 -14.32 -10.79
CA VAL A 40 -1.90 -14.23 -10.13
C VAL A 40 -1.49 -12.77 -9.95
N TYR A 41 -1.62 -11.96 -11.01
CA TYR A 41 -1.27 -10.54 -10.98
C TYR A 41 -2.15 -9.76 -9.98
N GLY A 42 -3.45 -10.01 -9.96
CA GLY A 42 -4.38 -9.43 -9.00
C GLY A 42 -4.10 -9.88 -7.57
N THR A 43 -3.70 -11.13 -7.35
CA THR A 43 -3.31 -11.62 -6.01
C THR A 43 -2.08 -10.89 -5.50
N VAL A 44 -1.06 -10.71 -6.35
CA VAL A 44 0.14 -9.94 -6.01
C VAL A 44 -0.23 -8.48 -5.72
N ALA A 45 -1.11 -7.88 -6.52
CA ALA A 45 -1.58 -6.51 -6.29
C ALA A 45 -2.27 -6.34 -4.92
N LEU A 46 -3.10 -7.30 -4.52
CA LEU A 46 -3.75 -7.31 -3.20
C LEU A 46 -2.75 -7.49 -2.05
N ILE A 47 -1.71 -8.30 -2.22
CA ILE A 47 -0.63 -8.44 -1.23
C ILE A 47 0.10 -7.10 -1.04
N VAL A 48 0.44 -6.42 -2.14
CA VAL A 48 1.11 -5.11 -2.11
C VAL A 48 0.20 -4.05 -1.46
N PHE A 49 -1.09 -4.06 -1.78
CA PHE A 49 -2.08 -3.17 -1.18
C PHE A 49 -2.18 -3.38 0.35
N GLN A 50 -2.31 -4.64 0.79
CA GLN A 50 -2.39 -4.99 2.20
C GLN A 50 -1.09 -4.66 2.96
N ALA A 51 0.06 -4.90 2.35
CA ALA A 51 1.35 -4.54 2.94
C ALA A 51 1.49 -3.00 3.10
N GLY A 52 1.04 -2.24 2.10
CA GLY A 52 0.97 -0.78 2.17
C GLY A 52 0.10 -0.29 3.33
N LEU A 53 -1.09 -0.86 3.50
CA LEU A 53 -2.00 -0.53 4.60
C LEU A 53 -1.38 -0.80 5.97
N CYS A 54 -0.73 -1.95 6.15
CA CYS A 54 -0.04 -2.27 7.41
C CYS A 54 1.04 -1.23 7.74
N ILE A 55 1.82 -0.77 6.75
CA ILE A 55 2.86 0.24 6.94
C ILE A 55 2.26 1.61 7.27
N VAL A 56 1.14 1.99 6.65
CA VAL A 56 0.42 3.23 6.98
C VAL A 56 -0.08 3.20 8.41
N ILE A 57 -0.69 2.10 8.84
CA ILE A 57 -1.26 1.96 10.19
C ILE A 57 -0.15 1.94 11.25
N ASP A 58 0.93 1.20 11.01
CA ASP A 58 2.10 1.17 11.91
C ASP A 58 2.76 2.54 12.01
N GLY A 59 2.96 3.21 10.87
CA GLY A 59 3.38 4.59 10.79
C GLY A 59 2.46 5.47 11.64
N ALA A 60 1.15 5.49 11.38
CA ALA A 60 0.18 6.28 12.12
C ALA A 60 0.22 6.00 13.63
N ARG A 61 0.40 4.75 14.08
CA ARG A 61 0.49 4.37 15.50
C ARG A 61 1.64 5.08 16.23
N PHE A 62 2.80 5.26 15.58
CA PHE A 62 3.91 6.05 16.15
C PHE A 62 3.56 7.54 16.39
N ARG A 63 2.51 8.09 15.74
CA ARG A 63 1.99 9.42 16.04
C ARG A 63 1.16 9.45 17.33
N PHE A 64 0.38 8.39 17.55
CA PHE A 64 -0.64 8.33 18.61
C PHE A 64 -0.06 7.93 19.98
N ASP A 65 1.03 7.18 20.03
CA ASP A 65 1.73 6.78 21.28
C ASP A 65 2.45 7.95 21.99
N LYS A 66 2.52 9.13 21.36
CA LYS A 66 3.11 10.35 21.92
C LYS A 66 2.10 11.22 22.69
N LYS A 67 0.90 10.70 23.00
CA LYS A 67 -0.15 11.42 23.72
C LYS A 67 -0.31 10.87 25.14
#